data_AF-A0A540KBP5-F1
#
_entry.id   AF-A0A540KBP5-F1
#
_cell.length_a   1.000
_cell.length_b   1.000
_cell.length_c   1.000
_cell.angle_alpha   90.00
_cell.angle_beta   90.00
_cell.angle_gamma   90.00
#
_symmetry.space_group_name_H-M   'P 1'
#
loop_
_entity.id
_entity.type
_entity.pdbx_description
1 polymer ?
#
loop_
_entity_poly.entity_id
_entity_poly.type
_entity_poly.pdbx_seq_one_letter_code
_entity_poly.pdbx_strand_id
1 'polypeptide(L)' 'MKGIRALTIDKDNAPKWNPPSLDNVVDKKLDLVFQPFEEDLELQIKEQEENRWDGKYENSAYASLKVTE' A
#
# COMPACT_ATOMS: atom_id res chain seq x y z
N MET A 1 -7.98 8.56 5.35
CA MET A 1 -8.09 7.14 4.96
C MET A 1 -9.56 6.73 4.82
N LYS A 2 -10.18 6.98 3.65
CA LYS A 2 -11.58 6.61 3.37
C LYS A 2 -11.69 5.45 2.35
N GLY A 3 -10.68 5.27 1.49
CA GLY A 3 -10.63 4.20 0.49
C GLY A 3 -10.77 2.79 1.06
N ILE A 4 -9.84 2.41 1.95
CA ILE A 4 -9.79 1.07 2.53
C ILE A 4 -11.05 0.77 3.37
N ARG A 5 -11.53 1.75 4.15
CA ARG A 5 -12.76 1.56 4.94
C ARG A 5 -14.01 1.38 4.06
N ALA A 6 -14.14 2.09 2.95
CA ALA A 6 -15.26 1.93 2.01
C ALA A 6 -15.25 0.58 1.27
N LEU A 7 -14.10 -0.11 1.20
CA LEU A 7 -14.02 -1.44 0.57
C LEU A 7 -14.14 -2.57 1.58
N THR A 8 -13.69 -2.36 2.82
CA THR A 8 -13.59 -3.42 3.84
C THR A 8 -14.67 -3.32 4.92
N ILE A 9 -15.20 -2.13 5.21
CA ILE A 9 -16.10 -1.89 6.35
C ILE A 9 -17.46 -1.33 5.91
N ASP A 10 -17.48 -0.22 5.18
CA ASP A 10 -18.72 0.35 4.66
C ASP A 10 -19.14 -0.42 3.40
N LYS A 11 -20.28 -1.13 3.44
CA LYS A 11 -20.81 -1.94 2.32
C LYS A 11 -21.24 -1.11 1.09
N ASP A 12 -20.97 0.19 1.08
CA ASP A 12 -21.33 1.09 -0.01
C ASP A 12 -20.32 1.07 -1.17
N ASN A 13 -19.11 0.49 -0.97
CA ASN A 13 -18.04 0.41 -1.97
C ASN A 13 -17.79 1.74 -2.69
N ALA A 14 -18.05 2.85 -2.01
CA ALA A 14 -18.06 4.20 -2.59
C ALA A 14 -16.99 5.07 -1.91
N PRO A 15 -15.70 4.79 -2.16
CA PRO A 15 -14.62 5.59 -1.60
C PRO A 15 -14.73 7.05 -2.04
N LYS A 16 -14.77 7.95 -1.05
CA LYS A 16 -14.79 9.39 -1.28
C LYS A 16 -13.37 9.87 -1.64
N TRP A 17 -13.07 9.86 -2.93
CA TRP A 17 -11.80 10.36 -3.50
C TRP A 17 -11.79 11.88 -3.63
N ASN A 18 -10.59 12.46 -3.52
CA ASN A 18 -10.34 13.85 -3.85
C ASN A 18 -9.04 13.94 -4.67
N PRO A 19 -9.08 14.31 -5.96
CA PRO A 19 -10.27 14.72 -6.71
C PRO A 19 -11.31 13.58 -6.91
N PRO A 20 -12.60 13.90 -7.06
CA PRO A 20 -13.68 12.91 -7.14
C PRO A 20 -13.82 12.24 -8.51
N SER A 21 -13.17 12.77 -9.56
CA SER A 21 -13.17 12.21 -10.92
C SER A 21 -11.79 12.34 -11.57
N LEU A 22 -11.57 11.55 -12.62
CA LEU A 22 -10.29 11.50 -13.34
C LEU A 22 -9.99 12.80 -14.11
N ASP A 23 -10.99 13.46 -14.69
CA ASP A 23 -10.80 14.73 -15.41
C ASP A 23 -10.25 15.86 -14.53
N ASN A 24 -10.40 15.73 -13.21
CA ASN A 24 -9.90 16.67 -12.23
C ASN A 24 -8.46 16.34 -11.74
N VAL A 25 -7.87 15.26 -12.25
CA VAL A 25 -6.47 14.90 -12.00
C VAL A 25 -5.61 15.68 -13.01
N VAL A 26 -4.63 16.41 -12.51
CA VAL A 26 -3.73 17.23 -13.34
C VAL A 26 -2.44 16.45 -13.54
N ASP A 27 -1.97 16.31 -14.78
CA ASP A 27 -0.76 15.58 -15.14
C ASP A 27 0.46 16.03 -14.33
N LYS A 28 0.61 17.34 -14.15
CA LYS A 28 1.66 17.93 -13.31
C LYS A 28 1.70 17.36 -11.88
N LYS A 29 0.56 16.98 -11.30
CA LYS A 29 0.51 16.36 -9.97
C LYS A 29 0.96 14.91 -10.02
N LEU A 30 0.71 14.19 -11.11
CA LEU A 30 1.20 12.83 -11.32
C LEU A 30 2.71 12.83 -11.47
N ASP A 31 3.27 13.76 -12.24
CA ASP A 31 4.72 13.88 -12.42
C ASP A 31 5.46 14.01 -11.08
N LEU A 32 4.88 14.73 -10.11
CA LEU A 32 5.43 14.87 -8.76
C LEU A 32 5.42 13.56 -7.96
N VAL A 33 4.41 12.69 -8.17
CA VAL A 33 4.31 11.40 -7.47
C VAL A 33 5.39 10.42 -7.95
N PHE A 34 5.80 10.53 -9.21
CA PHE A 34 6.84 9.69 -9.80
C PHE A 34 8.26 10.26 -9.64
N GLN A 35 8.43 11.43 -9.05
CA GLN A 35 9.76 11.90 -8.69
C GLN A 35 10.35 11.03 -7.57
N PRO A 36 11.65 10.74 -7.60
CA PRO A 36 12.32 10.12 -6.47
C PRO A 36 12.20 11.04 -5.25
N PHE A 37 12.20 10.43 -4.06
CA PHE A 37 12.28 11.20 -2.83
C PHE A 37 13.73 11.60 -2.57
N GLU A 38 13.92 12.64 -1.77
CA GLU A 38 15.25 12.95 -1.21
C GLU A 38 15.68 11.79 -0.29
N GLU A 39 16.98 11.50 -0.22
CA GLU A 39 17.52 10.33 0.49
C GLU A 39 17.08 10.26 1.96
N ASP A 40 16.88 11.41 2.61
CA ASP A 40 16.43 11.55 3.98
C ASP A 40 14.90 11.34 4.16
N LEU A 41 14.14 11.47 3.07
CA LEU A 41 12.70 11.23 3.00
C LEU A 41 12.37 9.80 2.53
N GLU A 42 13.32 9.12 1.90
CA GLU A 42 13.16 7.72 1.51
C GLU A 42 13.08 6.80 2.73
N LEU A 43 12.32 5.72 2.57
CA LEU A 43 12.20 4.69 3.60
C LEU A 43 13.56 4.00 3.79
N GLN A 44 14.13 4.17 4.98
CA GLN A 44 15.41 3.60 5.38
C GLN A 44 15.29 2.10 5.66
N ILE A 45 15.12 1.31 4.61
CA ILE A 45 15.08 -0.16 4.68
C ILE A 45 16.52 -0.65 4.79
N LYS A 46 16.82 -1.42 5.86
CA LYS A 46 18.15 -2.00 6.04
C LYS A 46 18.37 -3.10 5.01
N GLU A 47 19.48 -3.04 4.27
CA GLU A 47 19.83 -4.06 3.26
C GLU A 47 20.06 -5.46 3.84
N GLN A 48 20.45 -5.54 5.12
CA GLN A 48 20.55 -6.79 5.86
C GLN A 48 19.23 -7.08 6.57
N GLU A 49 18.27 -7.61 5.81
CA GLU A 49 17.06 -8.20 6.36
C GLU A 49 17.37 -9.63 6.83
N GLU A 50 17.73 -9.78 8.10
CA GLU A 50 17.07 -10.87 8.82
C GLU A 50 15.59 -10.51 8.77
N ASN A 51 14.82 -11.20 7.92
CA ASN A 51 13.39 -10.99 7.76
C ASN A 51 12.79 -10.87 9.16
N ARG A 52 12.35 -9.66 9.53
CA ARG A 52 11.84 -9.34 10.87
C ARG A 52 10.75 -10.33 11.33
N TRP A 53 10.10 -10.95 10.36
CA TRP A 53 8.95 -11.82 10.52
C TRP A 53 9.25 -13.30 10.32
N ASP A 54 10.51 -13.69 10.15
CA ASP A 54 10.90 -15.11 10.05
C ASP A 54 10.43 -15.89 11.28
N GLY A 55 9.75 -17.00 11.02
CA GLY A 55 9.13 -17.87 12.03
C GLY A 55 7.93 -17.26 12.79
N LYS A 56 7.49 -16.02 12.50
CA LYS A 56 6.36 -15.40 13.21
C LYS A 56 5.00 -15.74 12.61
N TYR A 57 4.96 -16.09 11.33
CA TYR A 57 3.71 -16.32 10.58
C TYR A 57 3.47 -17.77 10.20
N GLU A 58 4.38 -18.68 10.54
CA GLU A 58 4.29 -20.11 10.20
C GLU A 58 2.96 -20.76 10.64
N ASN A 59 2.33 -20.25 11.70
CA ASN A 59 1.04 -20.73 12.21
C ASN A 59 -0.15 -19.85 11.77
N SER A 60 0.07 -18.85 10.92
CA SER A 60 -1.00 -18.00 10.40
C SER A 60 -1.67 -18.64 9.17
N ALA A 61 -2.93 -18.28 8.93
CA ALA A 61 -3.66 -18.73 7.73
C ALA A 61 -2.98 -18.35 6.41
N TYR A 62 -2.12 -17.32 6.41
CA TYR A 62 -1.35 -16.90 5.23
C TYR A 62 -0.15 -17.81 4.92
N ALA A 63 0.44 -18.47 5.92
CA ALA A 63 1.54 -19.40 5.68
C ALA A 63 1.07 -20.66 4.94
N SER A 64 -0.12 -21.16 5.26
CA SER A 64 -0.71 -22.33 4.58
C SER A 64 -0.99 -22.09 3.09
N LEU A 65 -1.16 -20.85 2.64
CA LEU A 65 -1.41 -20.51 1.23
C LEU A 65 -0.16 -20.65 0.35
N LYS A 66 1.04 -20.68 0.95
CA LYS A 66 2.31 -20.82 0.23
C LYS A 66 2.67 -22.30 -0.06
N VAL A 67 1.89 -23.27 0.44
CA VAL A 67 2.24 -24.70 0.41
C VAL A 67 1.56 -25.46 -0.74
N THR A 68 0.75 -24.79 -1.55
CA THR A 68 0.15 -25.40 -2.76
C THR A 68 0.67 -24.73 -4.01
N GLU A 69 1.84 -25.19 -4.46
CA GLU A 69 2.25 -25.20 -5.88
C GLU A 69 2.94 -26.53 -6.17
#